data_AF-A0A2J8JEG5-F1
#
_entry.id   AF-A0A2J8JEG5-F1
#
_cell.length_a   1.000
_cell.length_b   1.000
_cell.length_c   1.000
_cell.angle_alpha   90.00
_cell.angle_beta   90.00
_cell.angle_gamma   90.00
#
_symmetry.space_group_name_H-M   'P 1'
#
loop_
_entity.id
_entity.type
_entity.pdbx_description
1 polymer ?
#
loop_
_entity_poly.entity_id
_entity_poly.type
_entity_poly.pdbx_seq_one_letter_code
_entity_poly.pdbx_strand_id
1 'polypeptide(L)' 'MVRWFHRDLSGLDAETLLKGRGVHGSFLARPSRKNQGDFSLSVRTQGISMTCMEGRSSRL' A
#
# COMPACT_ATOMS: atom_id res chain seq x y z
N MET A 1 -3.86 -17.83 -0.19
CA MET A 1 -4.26 -16.50 0.34
C MET A 1 -3.20 -15.49 -0.02
N VAL A 2 -3.51 -14.54 -0.89
CA VAL A 2 -2.59 -13.44 -1.25
C VAL A 2 -2.45 -12.51 -0.05
N ARG A 3 -1.24 -12.35 0.46
CA ARG A 3 -0.92 -11.39 1.53
C ARG A 3 -1.07 -9.99 0.97
N TRP A 4 -2.17 -9.32 1.30
CA TRP A 4 -2.42 -7.92 0.94
C TRP A 4 -1.75 -6.95 1.93
N PHE A 5 -1.30 -7.44 3.10
CA PHE A 5 -0.62 -6.64 4.12
C PHE A 5 0.87 -6.97 4.20
N HIS A 6 1.72 -5.96 4.02
CA HIS A 6 3.17 -6.10 4.08
C HIS A 6 3.74 -5.21 5.20
N ARG A 7 4.39 -5.82 6.20
CA ARG A 7 4.92 -5.12 7.39
C ARG A 7 6.16 -4.28 7.11
N ASP A 8 6.98 -4.70 6.15
CA ASP A 8 8.20 -3.99 5.77
C ASP A 8 8.22 -3.81 4.25
N LEU A 9 7.36 -2.90 3.79
CA LEU A 9 7.28 -2.54 2.38
C LEU A 9 7.23 -1.02 2.28
N SER A 10 8.15 -0.45 1.51
CA SER A 10 8.17 0.99 1.26
C SER A 10 7.15 1.38 0.18
N GLY A 11 6.85 2.68 0.07
CA GLY A 11 5.98 3.18 -1.00
C GLY A 11 6.52 2.89 -2.40
N LEU A 12 7.84 2.99 -2.58
CA LEU A 12 8.52 2.72 -3.85
C LEU A 12 8.45 1.23 -4.22
N ASP A 13 8.68 0.34 -3.25
CA ASP A 13 8.58 -1.11 -3.46
C ASP A 13 7.14 -1.53 -3.74
N ALA A 14 6.18 -0.93 -3.04
CA ALA A 14 4.75 -1.12 -3.31
C ALA A 14 4.39 -0.73 -4.74
N GLU A 15 4.89 0.41 -5.19
CA GLU A 15 4.66 0.89 -6.55
C GLU A 15 5.25 -0.06 -7.61
N THR A 16 6.46 -0.54 -7.35
CA THR A 16 7.19 -1.48 -8.22
C THR A 16 6.50 -2.84 -8.28
N LEU A 17 6.02 -3.35 -7.15
CA LEU A 17 5.23 -4.58 -7.08
C LEU A 17 3.90 -4.45 -7.82
N LEU A 18 3.17 -3.36 -7.61
CA LEU A 18 1.90 -3.10 -8.28
C LEU A 18 2.07 -2.88 -9.79
N LYS A 19 3.21 -2.34 -10.24
CA LYS A 19 3.54 -2.19 -11.67
C LYS A 19 4.01 -3.50 -12.30
N GLY A 20 4.85 -4.27 -11.61
CA GLY A 20 5.48 -5.48 -12.16
C GLY A 20 4.63 -6.74 -12.04
N ARG A 21 3.82 -6.87 -10.98
CA ARG A 21 2.99 -8.05 -10.71
C ARG A 21 1.50 -7.74 -10.54
N GLY A 22 1.14 -6.48 -10.33
CA GLY A 22 -0.24 -6.06 -10.13
C GLY A 22 -1.02 -5.90 -11.43
N VAL A 23 -2.24 -6.41 -11.44
CA VAL A 23 -3.27 -6.09 -12.45
C VAL A 23 -4.06 -4.84 -12.03
N HIS A 24 -4.83 -4.27 -12.94
CA HIS A 24 -5.74 -3.16 -12.60
C HIS A 24 -6.66 -3.54 -11.41
N GLY A 25 -6.74 -2.65 -10.42
CA GLY A 25 -7.48 -2.91 -9.17
C GLY A 25 -6.71 -3.70 -8.12
N SER A 26 -5.46 -4.11 -8.39
CA SER A 26 -4.60 -4.69 -7.35
C SER A 26 -4.30 -3.66 -6.28
N PHE A 27 -4.32 -4.09 -5.02
CA PHE A 27 -4.06 -3.23 -3.89
C PHE A 27 -3.20 -3.97 -2.85
N LEU A 28 -2.49 -3.18 -2.05
CA LEU A 28 -1.79 -3.65 -0.88
C LEU A 28 -1.76 -2.57 0.20
N ALA A 29 -1.71 -3.00 1.45
CA ALA A 29 -1.59 -2.15 2.62
C ALA A 29 -0.20 -2.33 3.25
N ARG A 30 0.38 -1.23 3.72
CA ARG A 30 1.68 -1.19 4.40
C ARG A 30 1.62 -0.22 5.58
N PRO A 31 2.41 -0.40 6.64
CA PRO A 31 2.56 0.61 7.67
C PRO A 31 3.22 1.89 7.10
N SER A 32 2.84 3.05 7.62
CA SER A 32 3.49 4.32 7.29
C SER A 32 4.86 4.37 7.96
N ARG A 33 5.91 4.71 7.19
CA ARG A 33 7.25 4.97 7.74
C ARG A 33 7.37 6.35 8.39
N LYS A 34 6.49 7.30 8.04
CA LYS A 34 6.50 8.66 8.61
C LYS A 34 5.81 8.71 9.97
N ASN A 35 4.66 8.07 10.09
CA ASN A 35 3.88 8.04 11.31
C ASN A 35 3.77 6.61 11.84
N GLN A 36 4.39 6.35 12.98
CA GLN A 36 4.21 5.08 13.69
C GLN A 36 2.76 4.96 14.16
N GLY A 37 2.03 3.96 13.65
CA GLY A 37 0.62 3.72 13.95
C GLY A 37 -0.33 4.04 12.80
N ASP A 38 0.13 4.70 11.74
CA ASP A 38 -0.68 4.95 10.55
C ASP A 38 -0.41 3.89 9.47
N PHE A 39 -1.43 3.59 8.66
CA PHE A 39 -1.31 2.66 7.54
C PHE A 39 -1.49 3.38 6.22
N SER A 40 -0.67 3.02 5.24
CA SER A 40 -0.79 3.48 3.86
C SER A 40 -1.39 2.39 2.97
N LEU A 41 -2.42 2.73 2.20
CA LEU A 41 -2.97 1.88 1.14
C LEU A 41 -2.42 2.33 -0.23
N SER A 42 -1.88 1.37 -0.98
CA SER A 42 -1.40 1.56 -2.36
C SER A 42 -2.26 0.75 -3.32
N VAL A 43 -2.79 1.40 -4.36
CA VAL A 43 -3.71 0.79 -5.35
C VAL A 43 -3.19 1.01 -6.76
N ARG A 44 -3.30 -0.01 -7.60
CA ARG A 44 -2.94 0.04 -9.02
C ARG A 44 -4.15 0.48 -9.86
N THR A 45 -4.11 1.70 -10.36
CA THR A 45 -5.06 2.23 -11.35
C THR A 45 -4.44 2.18 -12.75
N GLN A 46 -5.24 2.37 -13.80
CA GLN A 46 -4.72 2.36 -15.18
C GLN A 46 -3.61 3.42 -15.32
N GLY A 47 -2.39 2.98 -15.63
CA GLY A 47 -1.23 3.86 -15.79
C GLY A 47 -0.59 4.33 -14.48
N ILE A 48 -1.36 4.60 -13.41
CA ILE A 48 -0.87 5.28 -12.20
C ILE A 48 -1.03 4.36 -10.97
N SER A 49 0.04 4.16 -10.20
CA SER A 49 -0.05 3.55 -8.88
C SER A 49 -0.27 4.67 -7.87
N MET A 50 -1.41 4.68 -7.19
CA MET A 50 -1.77 5.74 -6.25
C MET A 50 -1.56 5.24 -4.83
N THR A 51 -0.77 5.98 -4.04
CA THR A 51 -0.74 5.84 -2.58
C THR A 51 -1.67 6.90 -2.02
N CYS A 52 -2.84 6.50 -1.51
CA CYS A 52 -3.93 7.45 -1.32
C CYS A 52 -4.41 7.63 0.12
N MET A 53 -4.25 6.65 1.02
CA MET A 53 -4.85 6.76 2.35
C MET A 53 -3.85 6.51 3.46
N GLU A 54 -3.53 7.54 4.24
CA GLU A 54 -3.04 7.40 5.62
C GLU A 54 -4.26 7.24 6.54
N GLY A 55 -4.54 6.00 6.94
CA GLY A 55 -5.53 5.73 7.97
C GLY A 55 -4.89 5.87 9.34
N ARG A 56 -5.41 6.78 10.18
CA ARG A 56 -5.05 6.80 11.60
C ARG A 56 -5.57 5.53 12.23
N SER A 57 -4.70 4.71 12.80
CA SER A 57 -5.13 3.63 13.69
C SER A 57 -5.64 4.27 14.99
N SER A 58 -6.83 4.89 14.95
CA SER A 58 -7.55 5.22 16.16
C SER A 58 -7.81 3.90 16.88
N ARG A 59 -7.07 3.69 17.97
CA ARG A 59 -7.30 2.60 18.92
C ARG A 59 -8.81 2.51 19.17
N LEU A 60 -9.37 1.33 18.97
CA LEU A 60 -10.49 0.89 19.80
C LEU A 60 -9.97 0.80 21.24
#